data_AF-A0A4Q9KZV6-F1
#
_entry.id   AF-A0A4Q9KZV6-F1
#
_cell.length_a   1.000
_cell.length_b   1.000
_cell.length_c   1.000
_cell.angle_alpha   90.00
_cell.angle_beta   90.00
_cell.angle_gamma   90.00
#
_symmetry.space_group_name_H-M   'P 1'
#
loop_
_entity.id
_entity.type
_entity.pdbx_description
1 polymer ?
#
loop_
_entity_poly.entity_id
_entity_poly.type
_entity_poly.pdbx_seq_one_letter_code
_entity_poly.pdbx_strand_id
1 'polypeptide(L)'
;MFTYIKVYNLTGVLVCCGALVLTVLYYWTKKTDFLLYLVFCQCFFILEILNIKMGKSNSTILPTFLQLLSRIFIIGIICYLNKLYNKMLILMCVCWYISDLIRYLFYLTRNSFIRKVRYNAFIVLYPIGTSIEIYLCNGIYLKYSNSFISYLMGGIIMCYVPGFIFLYYHMIRQRISYSKNEKRGKRKVK
;
A
#
# COMPACT_ATOMS: atom_id res chain seq x y z
N MET A 1 -11.61 -6.34 -27.36
CA MET A 1 -10.26 -5.73 -27.41
C MET A 1 -9.87 -5.26 -26.01
N PHE A 2 -8.81 -5.80 -25.40
CA PHE A 2 -8.40 -5.41 -24.05
C PHE A 2 -7.78 -4.00 -24.06
N THR A 3 -8.41 -3.04 -23.39
CA THR A 3 -7.83 -1.71 -23.18
C THR A 3 -6.58 -1.84 -22.30
N TYR A 4 -5.50 -1.11 -22.59
CA TYR A 4 -4.25 -1.10 -21.81
C TYR A 4 -4.47 -1.04 -20.28
N ILE A 5 -5.39 -0.19 -19.81
CA ILE A 5 -5.77 -0.07 -18.38
C ILE A 5 -6.26 -1.40 -17.80
N LYS A 6 -7.03 -2.19 -18.55
CA LYS A 6 -7.55 -3.48 -18.06
C LYS A 6 -6.42 -4.49 -17.89
N VAL A 7 -5.50 -4.54 -18.86
CA VAL A 7 -4.30 -5.41 -18.77
C VAL A 7 -3.45 -5.01 -17.57
N TYR A 8 -3.18 -3.72 -17.39
CA TYR A 8 -2.44 -3.19 -16.24
C TYR A 8 -3.11 -3.53 -14.89
N ASN A 9 -4.44 -3.40 -14.80
CA ASN A 9 -5.13 -3.74 -13.56
C ASN A 9 -5.15 -5.26 -13.30
N LEU A 10 -5.21 -6.07 -14.36
CA LEU A 10 -5.15 -7.53 -14.26
C LEU A 10 -3.75 -7.99 -13.80
N THR A 11 -2.70 -7.43 -14.39
CA THR A 11 -1.33 -7.69 -13.93
C THR A 11 -1.14 -7.21 -12.50
N GLY A 12 -1.73 -6.07 -12.11
CA GLY A 12 -1.76 -5.63 -10.72
C GLY A 12 -2.37 -6.65 -9.75
N VAL A 13 -3.50 -7.29 -10.12
CA VAL A 13 -4.07 -8.39 -9.33
C VAL A 13 -3.10 -9.57 -9.22
N LEU A 14 -2.51 -9.99 -10.34
CA LEU A 14 -1.56 -11.11 -10.37
C LEU A 14 -0.32 -10.84 -9.51
N VAL A 15 0.22 -9.61 -9.56
CA VAL A 15 1.35 -9.18 -8.71
C VAL A 15 0.96 -9.24 -7.23
N CYS A 16 -0.23 -8.77 -6.85
CA CYS A 16 -0.69 -8.83 -5.46
C CYS A 16 -0.87 -10.27 -4.97
N CYS A 17 -1.48 -11.13 -5.79
CA CYS A 17 -1.64 -12.55 -5.46
C CYS A 17 -0.28 -13.25 -5.34
N GLY A 18 0.64 -13.02 -6.29
CA GLY A 18 1.99 -13.57 -6.24
C GLY A 18 2.74 -13.12 -4.99
N ALA A 19 2.68 -11.83 -4.65
CA ALA A 19 3.33 -11.31 -3.44
C ALA A 19 2.74 -11.87 -2.14
N LEU A 20 1.42 -12.08 -2.08
CA LEU A 20 0.79 -12.76 -0.94
C LEU A 20 1.24 -14.21 -0.83
N VAL A 21 1.27 -14.94 -1.95
CA VAL A 21 1.76 -16.33 -2.00
C VAL A 21 3.22 -16.38 -1.55
N LEU A 22 4.08 -15.49 -2.04
CA LEU A 22 5.49 -15.39 -1.61
C LEU A 22 5.60 -15.11 -0.12
N THR A 23 4.75 -14.23 0.43
CA THR A 23 4.72 -13.91 1.86
C THR A 23 4.33 -15.14 2.69
N VAL A 24 3.35 -15.92 2.24
CA VAL A 24 2.96 -17.19 2.88
C VAL A 24 4.05 -18.24 2.73
N LEU A 25 4.61 -18.44 1.53
CA LEU A 25 5.68 -19.40 1.29
C LEU A 25 6.92 -19.08 2.12
N TYR A 26 7.22 -17.81 2.37
CA TYR A 26 8.29 -17.43 3.28
C TYR A 26 8.06 -17.96 4.70
N TYR A 27 6.81 -17.97 5.18
CA TYR A 27 6.49 -18.51 6.50
C TYR A 27 6.96 -19.97 6.66
N TRP A 28 6.78 -20.77 5.61
CA TRP A 28 7.15 -22.19 5.56
C TRP A 28 8.61 -22.43 5.19
N THR A 29 9.10 -21.78 4.13
CA THR A 29 10.41 -22.08 3.52
C THR A 29 11.55 -21.32 4.16
N LYS A 30 11.27 -20.19 4.84
CA LYS A 30 12.25 -19.24 5.39
C LYS A 30 13.30 -18.74 4.38
N LYS A 31 13.05 -18.89 3.06
CA LYS A 31 13.96 -18.39 2.02
C LYS A 31 14.02 -16.87 2.03
N THR A 32 15.22 -16.32 2.18
CA THR A 32 15.46 -14.88 2.34
C THR A 32 15.25 -14.08 1.07
N ASP A 33 15.32 -14.72 -0.10
CA ASP A 33 15.17 -14.10 -1.43
C ASP A 33 13.77 -13.51 -1.64
N PHE A 34 12.80 -13.89 -0.81
CA PHE A 34 11.42 -13.37 -0.90
C PHE A 34 11.38 -11.83 -0.83
N LEU A 35 12.23 -11.20 -0.02
CA LEU A 35 12.27 -9.75 0.11
C LEU A 35 12.62 -9.07 -1.21
N LEU A 36 13.57 -9.64 -1.96
CA LEU A 36 13.96 -9.10 -3.26
C LEU A 36 12.78 -9.17 -4.25
N TYR A 37 12.05 -10.30 -4.28
CA TYR A 37 10.85 -10.41 -5.09
C TYR A 37 9.77 -9.40 -4.68
N LEU A 38 9.58 -9.15 -3.38
CA LEU A 38 8.64 -8.15 -2.89
C LEU A 38 9.03 -6.72 -3.30
N VAL A 39 10.32 -6.39 -3.29
CA VAL A 39 10.84 -5.11 -3.82
C VAL A 39 10.43 -4.95 -5.28
N PHE A 40 10.65 -5.97 -6.13
CA PHE A 40 10.23 -5.93 -7.53
C PHE A 40 8.71 -5.78 -7.67
N CYS A 41 7.92 -6.47 -6.85
CA CYS A 41 6.48 -6.30 -6.81
C CYS A 41 6.07 -4.86 -6.43
N GLN A 42 6.77 -4.19 -5.53
CA GLN A 42 6.49 -2.78 -5.20
C GLN A 42 6.89 -1.84 -6.34
N CYS A 43 8.00 -2.08 -7.02
CA CYS A 43 8.43 -1.28 -8.17
C CYS A 43 7.42 -1.31 -9.32
N PHE A 44 6.66 -2.41 -9.50
CA PHE A 44 5.57 -2.46 -10.48
C PHE A 44 4.56 -1.33 -10.30
N PHE A 45 4.28 -0.90 -9.06
CA PHE A 45 3.32 0.17 -8.79
C PHE A 45 3.81 1.56 -9.18
N ILE A 46 5.07 1.74 -9.58
CA ILE A 46 5.55 3.00 -10.18
C ILE A 46 4.77 3.32 -11.46
N LEU A 47 4.32 2.28 -12.19
CA LEU A 47 3.45 2.42 -13.36
C LEU A 47 2.15 3.14 -13.02
N GLU A 48 1.68 3.08 -11.78
CA GLU A 48 0.48 3.81 -11.35
C GLU A 48 0.67 5.32 -11.42
N ILE A 49 1.82 5.81 -10.97
CA ILE A 49 2.17 7.24 -11.05
C ILE A 49 2.25 7.67 -12.52
N LEU A 50 2.86 6.85 -13.37
CA LEU A 50 2.94 7.12 -14.81
C LEU A 50 1.55 7.16 -15.45
N ASN A 51 0.67 6.21 -15.11
CA ASN A 51 -0.70 6.18 -15.60
C ASN A 51 -1.51 7.41 -15.14
N ILE A 52 -1.27 7.93 -13.93
CA ILE A 52 -1.89 9.18 -13.47
C ILE A 52 -1.37 10.36 -14.30
N LYS A 53 -0.05 10.48 -14.51
CA LYS A 53 0.56 11.56 -15.31
C LYS A 53 0.06 11.56 -16.76
N MET A 54 -0.17 10.40 -17.35
CA MET A 54 -0.69 10.26 -18.71
C MET A 54 -2.22 10.49 -18.81
N GLY A 55 -2.90 10.89 -17.73
CA GLY A 55 -4.35 11.08 -17.71
C GLY A 55 -5.17 9.77 -17.83
N LYS A 56 -4.52 8.62 -17.67
CA LYS A 56 -5.13 7.28 -17.78
C LYS A 56 -5.82 6.82 -16.49
N SER A 57 -5.57 7.51 -15.37
CA SER A 57 -6.15 7.22 -14.05
C SER A 57 -6.63 8.51 -13.39
N ASN A 58 -7.83 8.47 -12.81
CA ASN A 58 -8.45 9.61 -12.09
C ASN A 58 -7.94 9.75 -10.64
N SER A 59 -6.85 9.07 -10.29
CA SER A 59 -6.29 9.10 -8.93
C SER A 59 -5.45 10.35 -8.74
N THR A 60 -5.40 10.87 -7.52
CA THR A 60 -4.58 12.03 -7.17
C THR A 60 -3.10 11.64 -7.10
N ILE A 61 -2.23 12.40 -7.76
CA ILE A 61 -0.81 12.05 -7.90
C ILE A 61 -0.08 12.09 -6.55
N LEU A 62 -0.28 13.13 -5.75
CA LEU A 62 0.47 13.34 -4.52
C LEU A 62 0.24 12.23 -3.47
N PRO A 63 -1.01 11.83 -3.15
CA PRO A 63 -1.23 10.72 -2.22
C PRO A 63 -0.66 9.39 -2.73
N THR A 64 -0.81 9.11 -4.02
CA THR A 64 -0.31 7.87 -4.64
C THR A 64 1.21 7.82 -4.60
N PHE A 65 1.87 8.94 -4.88
CA PHE A 65 3.32 9.08 -4.82
C PHE A 65 3.85 8.86 -3.39
N LEU A 66 3.29 9.57 -2.39
CA LEU A 66 3.72 9.45 -1.00
C LEU A 66 3.53 8.03 -0.47
N GLN A 67 2.40 7.39 -0.79
CA GLN A 67 2.13 6.01 -0.38
C GLN A 67 3.14 5.03 -0.99
N LEU A 68 3.45 5.16 -2.28
CA LEU A 68 4.41 4.27 -2.93
C LEU A 68 5.85 4.52 -2.47
N LEU A 69 6.22 5.79 -2.27
CA LEU A 69 7.54 6.18 -1.77
C LEU A 69 7.82 5.56 -0.40
N SER A 70 6.87 5.67 0.53
CA SER A 70 6.97 5.04 1.86
C SER A 70 7.17 3.53 1.76
N ARG A 71 6.39 2.84 0.91
CA ARG A 71 6.49 1.38 0.77
C ARG A 71 7.82 0.92 0.17
N ILE A 72 8.30 1.57 -0.89
CA ILE A 72 9.60 1.26 -1.50
C ILE A 72 10.72 1.48 -0.48
N PHE A 73 10.66 2.58 0.27
CA PHE A 73 11.60 2.87 1.35
C PHE A 73 11.59 1.76 2.41
N ILE A 74 10.42 1.35 2.88
CA ILE A 74 10.31 0.33 3.93
C ILE A 74 10.78 -1.05 3.43
N ILE A 75 10.29 -1.54 2.29
CA ILE A 75 10.65 -2.89 1.84
C ILE A 75 12.11 -2.97 1.36
N GLY A 76 12.61 -1.92 0.70
CA GLY A 76 13.95 -1.87 0.13
C GLY A 76 15.01 -1.49 1.15
N ILE A 77 14.90 -0.30 1.74
CA ILE A 77 15.94 0.23 2.62
C ILE A 77 15.82 -0.38 4.02
N ILE A 78 14.62 -0.38 4.59
CA ILE A 78 14.44 -0.85 5.97
C ILE A 78 14.48 -2.37 6.05
N CYS A 79 13.81 -3.11 5.17
CA CYS A 79 13.72 -4.57 5.29
C CYS A 79 14.85 -5.29 4.55
N TYR A 80 15.02 -5.04 3.24
CA TYR A 80 15.98 -5.76 2.41
C TYR A 80 17.45 -5.46 2.77
N LEU A 81 17.86 -4.19 2.83
CA LEU A 81 19.26 -3.85 3.15
C LEU A 81 19.68 -4.27 4.57
N ASN A 82 18.74 -4.23 5.52
CA ASN A 82 19.02 -4.62 6.91
C ASN A 82 18.72 -6.07 7.24
N LYS A 83 18.28 -6.86 6.25
CA LYS A 83 17.93 -8.28 6.41
C LYS A 83 16.94 -8.51 7.57
N LEU A 84 15.89 -7.68 7.64
CA LEU A 84 14.85 -7.82 8.66
C LEU A 84 13.85 -8.92 8.26
N TYR A 85 13.67 -9.89 9.15
CA TYR A 85 12.89 -11.11 8.90
C TYR A 85 11.84 -11.39 9.98
N ASN A 86 11.35 -10.33 10.63
CA ASN A 86 10.47 -10.46 11.78
C ASN A 86 9.01 -10.76 11.39
N LYS A 87 8.20 -11.18 12.36
CA LYS A 87 6.76 -11.43 12.16
C LYS A 87 5.99 -10.17 11.71
N MET A 88 6.47 -9.00 12.13
CA MET A 88 5.85 -7.71 11.77
C MET A 88 5.94 -7.43 10.27
N LEU A 89 7.07 -7.75 9.62
CA LEU A 89 7.23 -7.67 8.17
C LEU A 89 6.16 -8.49 7.44
N ILE A 90 5.93 -9.74 7.86
CA ILE A 90 4.91 -10.61 7.26
C ILE A 90 3.52 -9.95 7.38
N LEU A 91 3.17 -9.47 8.57
CA LEU A 91 1.87 -8.83 8.81
C LEU A 91 1.70 -7.57 7.95
N MET A 92 2.74 -6.74 7.84
CA MET A 92 2.74 -5.56 6.98
C MET A 92 2.54 -5.93 5.50
N CYS A 93 3.28 -6.91 4.98
CA CYS A 93 3.12 -7.39 3.61
C CYS A 93 1.70 -7.87 3.34
N VAL A 94 1.12 -8.66 4.26
CA VAL A 94 -0.29 -9.09 4.17
C VAL A 94 -1.22 -7.89 4.12
N CYS A 95 -1.09 -6.92 5.02
CA CYS A 95 -1.92 -5.71 5.03
C CYS A 95 -1.80 -4.91 3.72
N TRP A 96 -0.58 -4.72 3.22
CA TRP A 96 -0.33 -3.98 1.98
C TRP A 96 -0.96 -4.67 0.77
N TYR A 97 -0.64 -5.94 0.54
CA TYR A 97 -1.09 -6.64 -0.67
C TYR A 97 -2.57 -7.01 -0.64
N ILE A 98 -3.19 -7.20 0.54
CA ILE A 98 -4.67 -7.29 0.63
C ILE A 98 -5.31 -5.96 0.23
N SER A 99 -4.80 -4.84 0.74
CA SER A 99 -5.31 -3.50 0.40
C SER A 99 -5.19 -3.22 -1.11
N ASP A 100 -4.05 -3.56 -1.70
CA ASP A 100 -3.82 -3.39 -3.14
C ASP A 100 -4.67 -4.34 -3.98
N LEU A 101 -4.82 -5.60 -3.57
CA LEU A 101 -5.66 -6.59 -4.25
C LEU A 101 -7.10 -6.08 -4.35
N ILE A 102 -7.67 -5.62 -3.24
CA ILE A 102 -9.04 -5.04 -3.22
C ILE A 102 -9.14 -3.84 -4.17
N ARG A 103 -8.10 -2.99 -4.21
CA ARG A 103 -8.05 -1.82 -5.11
C ARG A 103 -8.03 -2.23 -6.58
N TYR A 104 -7.18 -3.16 -6.99
CA TYR A 104 -7.09 -3.59 -8.38
C TYR A 104 -8.32 -4.38 -8.82
N LEU A 105 -8.88 -5.23 -7.95
CA LEU A 105 -10.16 -5.88 -8.19
C LEU A 105 -11.28 -4.87 -8.41
N PHE A 106 -11.31 -3.78 -7.64
CA PHE A 106 -12.25 -2.69 -7.86
C PHE A 106 -12.03 -2.01 -9.22
N TYR A 107 -10.78 -1.75 -9.63
CA TYR A 107 -10.48 -1.10 -10.91
C TYR A 107 -10.85 -1.97 -12.11
N LEU A 108 -10.76 -3.30 -12.00
CA LEU A 108 -11.18 -4.25 -13.03
C LEU A 108 -12.70 -4.37 -13.14
N THR A 109 -13.36 -4.64 -12.02
CA THR A 109 -14.79 -5.03 -12.02
C THR A 109 -15.72 -3.82 -11.95
N ARG A 110 -15.24 -2.70 -11.38
CA ARG A 110 -16.05 -1.52 -11.00
C ARG A 110 -17.27 -1.84 -10.12
N ASN A 111 -17.28 -3.03 -9.50
CA ASN A 111 -18.38 -3.56 -8.71
C ASN A 111 -18.63 -2.72 -7.43
N SER A 112 -19.90 -2.47 -7.11
CA SER A 112 -20.34 -1.69 -5.94
C SER A 112 -20.01 -2.37 -4.61
N PHE A 113 -20.10 -3.70 -4.54
CA PHE A 113 -19.71 -4.49 -3.37
C PHE A 113 -18.22 -4.37 -3.08
N ILE A 114 -17.37 -4.56 -4.10
CA ILE A 114 -15.91 -4.45 -3.95
C ILE A 114 -15.51 -3.02 -3.58
N ARG A 115 -16.22 -2.02 -4.13
CA ARG A 115 -16.06 -0.61 -3.72
C ARG A 115 -16.36 -0.41 -2.23
N LYS A 116 -17.42 -1.02 -1.70
CA LYS A 116 -17.77 -0.97 -0.27
C LYS A 116 -16.72 -1.66 0.60
N VAL A 117 -16.24 -2.83 0.18
CA VAL A 117 -15.15 -3.56 0.84
C VAL A 117 -13.90 -2.68 0.90
N ARG A 118 -13.49 -2.06 -0.20
CA ARG A 118 -12.34 -1.15 -0.27
C ARG A 118 -12.41 -0.05 0.81
N TYR A 119 -13.52 0.68 0.87
CA TYR A 119 -13.65 1.83 1.79
C TYR A 119 -13.77 1.43 3.26
N ASN A 120 -14.19 0.20 3.56
CA ASN A 120 -14.24 -0.31 4.93
C ASN A 120 -12.93 -0.96 5.35
N ALA A 121 -12.30 -1.75 4.48
CA ALA A 121 -11.03 -2.41 4.74
C ALA A 121 -9.90 -1.41 5.02
N PHE A 122 -9.89 -0.28 4.31
CA PHE A 122 -8.93 0.81 4.53
C PHE A 122 -8.90 1.31 6.00
N ILE A 123 -10.03 1.33 6.69
CA ILE A 123 -10.12 1.85 8.07
C ILE A 123 -9.25 1.04 9.03
N VAL A 124 -9.10 -0.27 8.78
CA VAL A 124 -8.33 -1.19 9.63
C VAL A 124 -6.93 -1.43 9.06
N LEU A 125 -6.84 -1.73 7.76
CA LEU A 125 -5.57 -2.09 7.13
C LEU A 125 -4.56 -0.94 7.11
N TYR A 126 -5.05 0.30 6.97
CA TYR A 126 -4.17 1.46 6.86
C TYR A 126 -3.47 1.81 8.19
N PRO A 127 -4.18 1.95 9.34
CA PRO A 127 -3.52 2.12 10.63
C PRO A 127 -2.55 0.99 10.97
N ILE A 128 -2.95 -0.27 10.76
CA ILE A 128 -2.08 -1.43 11.05
C ILE A 128 -0.80 -1.37 10.21
N GLY A 129 -0.92 -1.13 8.89
CA GLY A 129 0.22 -1.01 8.00
C GLY A 129 1.18 0.09 8.45
N THR A 130 0.68 1.31 8.65
CA THR A 130 1.52 2.44 9.06
C THR A 130 2.15 2.26 10.44
N SER A 131 1.43 1.69 11.41
CA SER A 131 1.99 1.39 12.73
C SER A 131 3.17 0.41 12.63
N ILE A 132 3.08 -0.59 11.76
CA ILE A 132 4.19 -1.54 11.55
C ILE A 132 5.37 -0.87 10.83
N GLU A 133 5.12 -0.01 9.84
CA GLU A 133 6.17 0.76 9.17
C GLU A 133 6.97 1.61 10.17
N ILE A 134 6.28 2.32 11.07
CA ILE A 134 6.90 3.08 12.15
C ILE A 134 7.70 2.17 13.09
N TYR A 135 7.14 1.01 13.47
CA TYR A 135 7.83 0.04 14.33
C TYR A 135 9.14 -0.46 13.69
N LEU A 136 9.12 -0.79 12.39
CA LEU A 136 10.31 -1.25 11.67
C LEU A 136 11.36 -0.13 11.54
N CYS A 137 10.95 1.10 11.25
CA CYS A 137 11.83 2.26 11.26
C CYS A 137 12.46 2.48 12.64
N ASN A 138 11.69 2.34 13.71
CA ASN A 138 12.19 2.46 15.08
C ASN A 138 13.21 1.37 15.42
N GLY A 139 13.02 0.15 14.90
CA GLY A 139 14.02 -0.91 15.01
C GLY A 139 15.38 -0.52 14.40
N ILE A 140 15.38 0.17 13.25
CA ILE A 140 16.61 0.68 12.62
C ILE A 140 17.19 1.86 13.41
N TYR A 141 16.33 2.77 13.90
CA TYR A 141 16.73 3.87 14.76
C TYR A 141 17.54 3.37 15.98
N LEU A 142 17.04 2.34 16.66
CA LEU A 142 17.70 1.76 17.83
C LEU A 142 18.96 0.97 17.46
N LYS A 143 18.95 0.25 16.33
CA LYS A 143 20.10 -0.55 15.87
C LYS A 143 21.34 0.29 15.56
N TYR A 144 21.16 1.49 15.01
CA TYR A 144 22.24 2.40 14.63
C TYR A 144 22.36 3.59 15.61
N SER A 145 22.13 3.36 16.90
CA SER A 145 22.18 4.41 17.93
C SER A 145 23.44 5.28 17.82
N ASN A 146 23.29 6.60 18.01
CA ASN A 146 24.37 7.59 17.93
C ASN A 146 25.06 7.72 16.56
N SER A 147 24.46 7.19 15.50
CA SER A 147 24.95 7.37 14.12
C SER A 147 24.09 8.37 13.36
N PHE A 148 24.62 8.95 12.29
CA PHE A 148 23.84 9.78 11.36
C PHE A 148 22.54 9.10 10.90
N ILE A 149 22.59 7.77 10.72
CA ILE A 149 21.43 6.94 10.36
C ILE A 149 20.31 7.01 11.41
N SER A 150 20.61 7.01 12.71
CA SER A 150 19.55 7.12 13.73
C SER A 150 18.90 8.50 13.70
N TYR A 151 19.67 9.58 13.54
CA TYR A 151 19.08 10.92 13.42
C TYR A 151 18.19 11.05 12.17
N LEU A 152 18.63 10.49 11.04
CA LEU A 152 17.83 10.40 9.82
C LEU A 152 16.52 9.62 10.05
N MET A 153 16.58 8.45 10.68
CA MET A 153 15.39 7.65 10.98
C MET A 153 14.43 8.38 11.93
N GLY A 154 14.94 9.08 12.94
CA GLY A 154 14.13 9.89 13.85
C GLY A 154 13.34 10.97 13.10
N GLY A 155 13.99 11.69 12.17
CA GLY A 155 13.32 12.66 11.31
C GLY A 155 12.26 12.03 10.41
N ILE A 156 12.55 10.87 9.83
CA ILE A 156 11.57 10.13 9.00
C ILE A 156 10.35 9.74 9.84
N ILE A 157 10.53 9.15 11.02
CA ILE A 157 9.43 8.77 11.92
C ILE A 157 8.57 9.97 12.30
N MET A 158 9.17 11.15 12.54
CA MET A 158 8.40 12.37 12.78
C MET A 158 7.52 12.75 11.58
N CYS A 159 8.00 12.57 10.34
CA CYS A 159 7.22 12.81 9.13
C CYS A 159 6.06 11.80 8.91
N TYR A 160 6.11 10.61 9.52
CA TYR A 160 5.03 9.63 9.42
C TYR A 160 3.73 10.12 10.05
N VAL A 161 3.77 10.92 11.12
CA VAL A 161 2.57 11.45 11.79
C VAL A 161 1.76 12.40 10.88
N PRO A 162 2.33 13.50 10.35
CA PRO A 162 1.59 14.37 9.43
C PRO A 162 1.26 13.66 8.12
N GLY A 163 2.14 12.80 7.62
CA GLY A 163 1.89 11.99 6.42
C GLY A 163 0.69 11.06 6.59
N PHE A 164 0.60 10.36 7.72
CA PHE A 164 -0.53 9.50 8.08
C PHE A 164 -1.84 10.29 8.13
N ILE A 165 -1.87 11.41 8.86
CA ILE A 165 -3.07 12.25 8.99
C ILE A 165 -3.55 12.72 7.61
N PHE A 166 -2.64 13.24 6.78
CA PHE A 166 -2.95 13.73 5.44
C PHE A 166 -3.57 12.65 4.55
N LEU A 167 -2.90 11.50 4.43
CA LEU A 167 -3.32 10.40 3.56
C LEU A 167 -4.61 9.71 4.08
N TYR A 168 -4.70 9.48 5.39
CA TYR A 168 -5.87 8.88 6.01
C TYR A 168 -7.10 9.78 5.84
N TYR A 169 -6.94 11.08 6.09
CA TYR A 169 -8.02 12.06 5.92
C TYR A 169 -8.48 12.17 4.47
N HIS A 170 -7.57 12.15 3.50
CA HIS A 170 -7.90 12.10 2.09
C HIS A 170 -8.80 10.89 1.76
N MET A 171 -8.49 9.71 2.28
CA MET A 171 -9.30 8.49 2.08
C MET A 171 -10.66 8.56 2.78
N ILE A 172 -10.74 9.15 3.97
CA ILE A 172 -12.02 9.39 4.66
C ILE A 172 -12.91 10.34 3.84
N ARG A 173 -12.35 11.42 3.28
CA ARG A 173 -13.10 12.32 2.38
C ARG A 173 -13.66 11.57 1.17
N GLN A 174 -12.89 10.67 0.56
CA GLN A 174 -13.36 9.83 -0.54
C GLN A 174 -14.53 8.93 -0.12
N ARG A 175 -14.46 8.31 1.07
CA ARG A 175 -15.53 7.48 1.63
C ARG A 175 -16.82 8.29 1.88
N ILE A 176 -16.71 9.48 2.47
CA ILE A 176 -17.87 10.35 2.74
C ILE A 176 -18.54 10.77 1.44
N SER A 177 -17.75 11.16 0.43
CA SER A 177 -18.26 11.51 -0.90
C SER A 177 -19.03 10.34 -1.54
N TYR A 178 -18.45 9.14 -1.47
CA TYR A 178 -19.12 7.92 -1.93
C TYR A 178 -20.45 7.66 -1.21
N SER A 179 -20.48 7.72 0.13
CA SER A 179 -21.70 7.47 0.90
C SER A 179 -22.82 8.47 0.58
N LYS A 180 -22.46 9.75 0.36
CA LYS A 180 -23.41 10.79 -0.06
C LYS A 180 -24.01 10.47 -1.44
N ASN A 181 -23.18 10.06 -2.40
CA ASN A 181 -23.63 9.71 -3.74
C ASN A 181 -24.52 8.46 -3.77
N GLU A 182 -24.21 7.45 -2.94
CA GLU A 182 -25.04 6.26 -2.81
C GLU A 182 -26.43 6.59 -2.25
N LYS A 183 -26.50 7.42 -1.20
CA LYS A 183 -27.78 7.88 -0.62
C LYS A 183 -28.61 8.70 -1.61
N ARG A 184 -27.98 9.57 -2.42
CA ARG A 184 -28.64 10.33 -3.47
C ARG A 184 -29.19 9.43 -4.58
N GLY A 185 -28.42 8.42 -5.01
CA GLY A 185 -28.88 7.45 -6.00
C GLY A 185 -30.13 6.69 -5.56
N LYS A 186 -30.16 6.21 -4.30
CA LYS A 186 -31.33 5.52 -3.74
C LYS A 186 -32.58 6.40 -3.61
N ARG A 187 -32.42 7.72 -3.44
CA ARG A 187 -33.53 8.68 -3.39
C ARG A 187 -34.13 9.02 -4.75
N LYS A 188 -33.40 8.85 -5.86
CA LYS A 188 -33.91 9.10 -7.22
C LYS A 188 -34.67 7.91 -7.82
N VAL A 189 -34.54 6.73 -7.22
CA VAL A 189 -35.16 5.48 -7.67
C VAL A 189 -36.44 5.16 -6.88
N LYS A 190 -36.68 5.88 -5.79
CA LYS A 190 -37.96 5.92 -5.07
C LYS A 190 -38.78 7.09 -5.61
#